data_AF-T5KTP0-F1
#
_entry.id   AF-T5KTP0-F1
#
_cell.length_a   1.000
_cell.length_b   1.000
_cell.length_c   1.000
_cell.angle_alpha   90.00
_cell.angle_beta   90.00
_cell.angle_gamma   90.00
#
_symmetry.space_group_name_H-M   'P 1'
#
loop_
_entity.id
_entity.type
_entity.pdbx_description
1 polymer ?
#
loop_
_entity_poly.entity_id
_entity_poly.type
_entity_poly.pdbx_seq_one_letter_code
_entity_poly.pdbx_strand_id
1 'polypeptide(L)'
;MDCDKYPISCELEQIARAISDSDASTFWLTLLATLVGAVAAGATSIALYRHELKTRNRGEIDVAVSELIREVQKYSQEYTRFVKDLRSWQFAEADRLSALLGSGPTTPREMPDSPAREGIDTAVEMLVVLTNGDDRRVAERCREVLYELNFLKDFEAQRVEYGSVRRVLVAWRARKRDADATIANLETIDERRRIIETGSDDPIPDAPEPYKRASE
;
A
#
# COMPACT_ATOMS: atom_id res chain seq x y z
N MET A 1 73.25 15.25 36.72
CA MET A 1 73.06 13.79 36.68
C MET A 1 74.04 13.24 35.68
N ASP A 2 75.00 12.43 36.11
CA ASP A 2 76.06 11.88 35.25
C ASP A 2 75.46 10.78 34.36
N CYS A 3 75.24 11.08 33.07
CA CYS A 3 74.79 10.11 32.08
C CYS A 3 75.83 9.01 31.77
N ASP A 4 77.07 9.15 32.26
CA ASP A 4 78.14 8.17 32.06
C ASP A 4 77.96 6.88 32.87
N LYS A 5 77.18 6.92 33.95
CA LYS A 5 77.05 5.78 34.88
C LYS A 5 75.86 4.87 34.58
N TYR A 6 74.85 5.36 33.87
CA TYR A 6 73.64 4.61 33.52
C TYR A 6 73.11 5.04 32.13
N PRO A 7 73.71 4.53 31.04
CA PRO A 7 73.42 4.99 29.68
C PRO A 7 71.97 4.69 29.26
N ILE A 8 71.45 3.52 29.65
CA ILE A 8 70.09 3.09 29.30
C ILE A 8 69.03 3.97 29.98
N SER A 9 69.26 4.41 31.22
CA SER A 9 68.31 5.31 31.88
C SER A 9 68.35 6.72 31.28
N CYS A 10 69.51 7.21 30.82
CA CYS A 10 69.56 8.49 30.10
C CYS A 10 68.90 8.42 28.71
N GLU A 11 69.02 7.30 27.97
CA GLU A 11 68.28 7.11 26.71
C GLU A 11 66.77 7.03 26.95
N LEU A 12 66.32 6.31 27.97
CA LEU A 12 64.91 6.26 28.35
C LEU A 12 64.38 7.63 28.79
N GLU A 13 65.19 8.43 29.49
CA GLU A 13 64.80 9.78 29.90
C GLU A 13 64.80 10.76 28.72
N GLN A 14 65.69 10.59 27.73
CA GLN A 14 65.67 11.33 26.46
C GLN A 14 64.44 10.97 25.62
N ILE A 15 64.11 9.69 25.49
CA ILE A 15 62.90 9.24 24.79
C ILE A 15 61.65 9.73 25.52
N ALA A 16 61.63 9.65 26.85
CA ALA A 16 60.52 10.16 27.66
C ALA A 16 60.35 11.67 27.52
N ARG A 17 61.43 12.46 27.47
CA ARG A 17 61.37 13.91 27.20
C ARG A 17 60.96 14.21 25.77
N ALA A 18 61.44 13.45 24.79
CA ALA A 18 61.02 13.60 23.39
C ALA A 18 59.53 13.27 23.17
N ILE A 19 58.98 12.36 23.98
CA ILE A 19 57.54 12.04 24.00
C ILE A 19 56.76 13.05 24.86
N SER A 20 57.33 13.57 25.95
CA SER A 20 56.66 14.55 26.83
C SER A 20 56.65 15.97 26.24
N ASP A 21 57.54 16.28 25.29
CA ASP A 21 57.49 17.48 24.46
C ASP A 21 56.46 17.38 23.33
N SER A 22 55.65 16.31 23.30
CA SER A 22 54.45 16.30 22.47
C SER A 22 53.52 17.42 22.93
N ASP A 23 53.55 18.49 22.15
CA ASP A 23 52.82 19.72 22.39
C ASP A 23 51.35 19.39 22.67
N ALA A 24 50.82 19.80 23.83
CA ALA A 24 49.46 19.49 24.25
C ALA A 24 48.44 19.89 23.17
N SER A 25 48.77 20.91 22.37
CA SER A 25 48.05 21.34 21.18
C SER A 25 47.83 20.21 20.17
N THR A 26 48.84 19.38 19.90
CA THR A 26 48.82 18.29 18.93
C THR A 26 47.95 17.14 19.43
N PHE A 27 48.02 16.82 20.73
CA PHE A 27 47.13 15.85 21.35
C PHE A 27 45.66 16.28 21.25
N TRP A 28 45.35 17.54 21.61
CA TRP A 28 44.00 18.08 21.53
C TRP A 28 43.47 18.17 20.09
N LEU A 29 44.32 18.57 19.13
CA LEU A 29 43.95 18.59 17.71
C LEU A 29 43.64 17.19 17.18
N THR A 30 44.45 16.19 17.54
CA THR A 30 44.24 14.80 17.11
C THR A 30 42.97 14.23 17.74
N LEU A 31 42.77 14.47 19.05
CA LEU A 31 41.56 14.07 19.77
C LEU A 31 40.30 14.69 19.14
N LEU A 32 40.30 16.00 18.88
CA LEU A 32 39.19 16.69 18.22
C LEU A 32 38.95 16.17 16.81
N ALA A 33 40.01 15.94 16.03
CA ALA A 33 39.89 15.39 14.68
C ALA A 33 39.27 13.99 14.70
N THR A 34 39.69 13.12 15.64
CA THR A 34 39.09 11.79 15.83
C THR A 34 37.63 11.88 16.28
N LEU A 35 37.30 12.81 17.17
CA LEU A 35 35.94 12.98 17.68
C LEU A 35 35.00 13.50 16.59
N VAL A 36 35.44 14.49 15.79
CA VAL A 36 34.72 14.98 14.62
C VAL A 36 34.56 13.87 13.58
N GLY A 37 35.62 13.10 13.30
CA GLY A 37 35.56 11.95 12.40
C GLY A 37 34.56 10.89 12.86
N ALA A 38 34.56 10.56 14.16
CA ALA A 38 33.61 9.61 14.75
C ALA A 38 32.16 10.12 14.68
N VAL A 39 31.93 11.41 14.95
CA VAL A 39 30.60 12.02 14.84
C VAL A 39 30.12 12.04 13.39
N ALA A 40 30.98 12.40 12.44
CA ALA A 40 30.65 12.39 11.02
C ALA A 40 30.33 10.97 10.52
N ALA A 41 31.13 9.97 10.91
CA ALA A 41 30.89 8.57 10.58
C ALA A 41 29.61 8.02 11.22
N GLY A 42 29.31 8.41 12.46
CA GLY A 42 28.06 8.07 13.14
C GLY A 42 26.85 8.68 12.44
N ALA A 43 26.94 9.95 12.04
CA ALA A 43 25.87 10.65 11.34
C ALA A 43 25.60 10.04 9.94
N THR A 44 26.65 9.70 9.19
CA THR A 44 26.48 9.05 7.88
C THR A 44 25.91 7.65 8.02
N SER A 45 26.33 6.86 9.01
CA SER A 45 25.77 5.54 9.30
C SER A 45 24.26 5.62 9.62
N ILE A 46 23.86 6.55 10.48
CA ILE A 46 22.44 6.77 10.81
C ILE A 46 21.64 7.22 9.57
N ALA A 47 22.22 8.10 8.75
CA ALA A 47 21.57 8.56 7.51
C ALA A 47 21.36 7.42 6.51
N LEU A 48 22.36 6.55 6.33
CA LEU A 48 22.26 5.36 5.50
C LEU A 48 21.21 4.38 6.02
N TYR A 49 21.23 4.09 7.33
CA TYR A 49 20.24 3.21 7.96
C TYR A 49 18.81 3.73 7.78
N ARG A 50 18.58 5.03 7.98
CA ARG A 50 17.27 5.67 7.74
C ARG A 50 16.87 5.61 6.27
N HIS A 51 17.82 5.76 5.35
CA HIS A 51 17.57 5.67 3.92
C HIS A 51 17.18 4.24 3.50
N GLU A 52 17.89 3.23 4.00
CA GLU A 52 17.58 1.82 3.76
C GLU A 52 16.19 1.45 4.31
N LEU A 53 15.89 1.84 5.56
CA LEU A 53 14.58 1.60 6.17
C LEU A 53 13.45 2.23 5.35
N LYS A 54 13.64 3.49 4.91
CA LYS A 54 12.65 4.18 4.07
C LYS A 54 12.46 3.51 2.71
N THR A 55 13.53 2.99 2.11
CA THR A 55 13.48 2.31 0.81
C THR A 55 12.79 0.96 0.93
N ARG A 56 13.10 0.20 2.00
CA ARG A 56 12.44 -1.06 2.32
C ARG A 56 10.95 -0.87 2.59
N ASN A 57 10.57 0.08 3.45
CA ASN A 57 9.16 0.36 3.76
C ASN A 57 8.39 0.76 2.49
N ARG A 58 9.00 1.55 1.59
CA ARG A 58 8.38 1.88 0.30
C ARG A 58 8.18 0.64 -0.58
N GLY A 59 9.16 -0.27 -0.63
CA GLY A 59 9.02 -1.54 -1.35
C GLY A 59 7.92 -2.43 -0.77
N GLU A 60 7.80 -2.51 0.55
CA GLU A 60 6.74 -3.26 1.23
C GLU A 60 5.34 -2.67 0.94
N ILE A 61 5.21 -1.34 0.95
CA ILE A 61 3.96 -0.65 0.56
C ILE A 61 3.62 -0.92 -0.92
N ASP A 62 4.60 -0.80 -1.83
CA ASP A 62 4.36 -1.05 -3.26
C ASP A 62 3.89 -2.48 -3.54
N VAL A 63 4.41 -3.45 -2.79
CA VAL A 63 3.96 -4.86 -2.84
C VAL A 63 2.55 -4.99 -2.30
N ALA A 64 2.23 -4.40 -1.15
CA ALA A 64 0.89 -4.45 -0.56
C ALA A 64 -0.17 -3.82 -1.48
N VAL A 65 0.12 -2.67 -2.10
CA VAL A 65 -0.78 -2.04 -3.07
C VAL A 65 -0.96 -2.92 -4.31
N SER A 66 0.11 -3.57 -4.78
CA SER A 66 0.03 -4.49 -5.92
C SER A 66 -0.82 -5.72 -5.63
N GLU A 67 -0.71 -6.26 -4.41
CA GLU A 67 -1.54 -7.39 -3.96
C GLU A 67 -3.01 -6.98 -3.87
N LEU A 68 -3.31 -5.80 -3.31
CA LEU A 68 -4.67 -5.29 -3.29
C LEU A 68 -5.24 -5.10 -4.71
N ILE A 69 -4.47 -4.52 -5.64
CA ILE A 69 -4.88 -4.37 -7.04
C ILE A 69 -5.18 -5.74 -7.66
N ARG A 70 -4.36 -6.75 -7.37
CA ARG A 70 -4.51 -8.12 -7.86
C ARG A 70 -5.78 -8.77 -7.30
N GLU A 71 -6.04 -8.68 -6.00
CA GLU A 71 -7.22 -9.26 -5.38
C GLU A 71 -8.51 -8.57 -5.82
N VAL A 72 -8.51 -7.23 -5.95
CA VAL A 72 -9.64 -6.50 -6.55
C VAL A 72 -9.89 -6.95 -8.00
N GLN A 73 -8.83 -7.16 -8.78
CA GLN A 73 -8.96 -7.68 -10.14
C GLN A 73 -9.55 -9.09 -10.15
N LYS A 74 -9.02 -10.01 -9.33
CA LYS A 74 -9.48 -11.39 -9.23
C LYS A 74 -10.97 -11.41 -8.84
N TYR A 75 -11.33 -10.70 -7.77
CA TYR A 75 -12.71 -10.56 -7.35
C TYR A 75 -13.61 -10.01 -8.46
N SER A 76 -13.20 -8.94 -9.17
CA SER A 76 -14.00 -8.38 -10.28
C SER A 76 -14.23 -9.36 -11.43
N GLN A 77 -13.26 -10.25 -11.71
CA GLN A 77 -13.38 -11.29 -12.72
C GLN A 77 -14.31 -12.41 -12.27
N GLU A 78 -14.18 -12.86 -11.01
CA GLU A 78 -15.08 -13.84 -10.39
C GLU A 78 -16.51 -13.28 -10.33
N TYR A 79 -16.68 -12.00 -9.99
CA TYR A 79 -17.96 -11.29 -10.01
C TYR A 79 -18.58 -11.26 -11.40
N THR A 80 -17.77 -11.04 -12.44
CA THR A 80 -18.25 -11.06 -13.82
C THR A 80 -18.84 -12.43 -14.18
N ARG A 81 -18.21 -13.52 -13.71
CA ARG A 81 -18.73 -14.89 -13.91
C ARG A 81 -20.00 -15.10 -13.09
N PHE A 82 -19.98 -14.73 -11.81
CA PHE A 82 -21.15 -14.81 -10.93
C PHE A 82 -22.38 -14.09 -11.51
N VAL A 83 -22.25 -12.86 -12.01
CA VAL A 83 -23.37 -12.12 -12.61
C VAL A 83 -23.91 -12.82 -13.86
N LYS A 84 -23.02 -13.37 -14.69
CA LYS A 84 -23.43 -14.14 -15.87
C LYS A 84 -24.19 -15.42 -15.46
N ASP A 85 -23.69 -16.11 -14.46
CA ASP A 85 -24.28 -17.36 -13.97
C ASP A 85 -25.61 -17.09 -13.27
N LEU A 86 -25.70 -16.04 -12.46
CA LEU A 86 -26.93 -15.57 -11.81
C LEU A 86 -28.00 -15.22 -12.84
N ARG A 87 -27.64 -14.50 -13.90
CA ARG A 87 -28.58 -14.17 -14.99
C ARG A 87 -29.08 -15.44 -15.69
N SER A 88 -28.18 -16.40 -15.96
CA SER A 88 -28.56 -17.68 -16.55
C SER A 88 -29.47 -18.51 -15.64
N TRP A 89 -29.23 -18.46 -14.33
CA TRP A 89 -30.05 -19.11 -13.31
C TRP A 89 -31.43 -18.46 -13.23
N GLN A 90 -31.52 -17.13 -13.25
CA GLN A 90 -32.80 -16.39 -13.24
C GLN A 90 -33.67 -16.73 -14.46
N PHE A 91 -33.09 -16.80 -15.66
CA PHE A 91 -33.84 -17.20 -16.86
C PHE A 91 -34.32 -18.65 -16.77
N ALA A 92 -33.44 -19.58 -16.37
CA ALA A 92 -33.80 -20.97 -16.20
C ALA A 92 -34.88 -21.19 -15.11
N GLU A 93 -34.85 -20.40 -14.03
CA GLU A 93 -35.87 -20.46 -12.98
C GLU A 93 -37.19 -19.85 -13.43
N ALA A 94 -37.18 -18.77 -14.21
CA ALA A 94 -38.40 -18.21 -14.82
C ALA A 94 -39.08 -19.21 -15.77
N ASP A 95 -38.29 -19.91 -16.60
CA ASP A 95 -38.76 -20.99 -17.46
C ASP A 95 -39.33 -22.17 -16.64
N ARG A 96 -38.66 -22.53 -15.53
CA ARG A 96 -39.11 -23.58 -14.61
C ARG A 96 -40.43 -23.22 -13.92
N LEU A 97 -40.57 -22.00 -13.42
CA LEU A 97 -41.80 -21.50 -12.80
C LEU A 97 -42.95 -21.49 -13.81
N SER A 98 -42.67 -21.12 -15.06
CA SER A 98 -43.64 -21.19 -16.16
C SER A 98 -44.06 -22.63 -16.47
N ALA A 99 -43.13 -23.59 -16.41
CA ALA A 99 -43.39 -25.02 -16.64
C ALA A 99 -44.12 -25.71 -15.47
N LEU A 100 -43.89 -25.26 -14.23
CA LEU A 100 -44.58 -25.72 -13.01
C LEU A 100 -46.08 -25.42 -13.03
N LEU A 101 -46.50 -24.36 -13.73
CA LEU A 101 -47.92 -24.07 -13.96
C LEU A 101 -48.61 -25.09 -14.90
N GLY A 102 -47.84 -25.97 -15.56
CA GLY A 102 -48.35 -26.97 -16.51
C GLY A 102 -48.00 -28.43 -16.22
N SER A 103 -47.03 -28.74 -15.35
CA SER A 103 -46.59 -30.12 -15.05
C SER A 103 -45.87 -30.23 -13.71
N GLY A 104 -45.89 -31.44 -13.11
CA GLY A 104 -45.59 -31.76 -11.70
C GLY A 104 -44.21 -31.39 -11.12
N PRO A 105 -43.80 -31.99 -9.99
CA PRO A 105 -42.73 -31.45 -9.15
C PRO A 105 -41.37 -31.46 -9.86
N THR A 106 -40.79 -30.27 -10.02
CA THR A 106 -39.42 -30.07 -10.48
C THR A 106 -38.50 -29.83 -9.28
N THR A 107 -37.27 -30.34 -9.32
CA THR A 107 -36.25 -30.13 -8.28
C THR A 107 -35.77 -28.66 -8.26
N PRO A 108 -35.63 -28.03 -7.08
CA PRO A 108 -35.09 -26.68 -6.96
C PRO A 108 -33.67 -26.59 -7.53
N ARG A 109 -33.37 -25.53 -8.28
CA ARG A 109 -32.02 -25.26 -8.77
C ARG A 109 -31.24 -24.46 -7.73
N GLU A 110 -30.05 -24.91 -7.39
CA GLU A 110 -29.17 -24.20 -6.46
C GLU A 110 -28.72 -22.85 -7.04
N MET A 111 -28.73 -21.82 -6.20
CA MET A 111 -28.30 -20.47 -6.58
C MET A 111 -26.77 -20.44 -6.68
N PRO A 112 -26.18 -19.74 -7.66
CA PRO A 112 -24.73 -19.59 -7.73
C PRO A 112 -24.15 -18.97 -6.46
N ASP A 113 -22.98 -19.43 -6.04
CA ASP A 113 -22.25 -18.87 -4.90
C ASP A 113 -21.68 -17.48 -5.23
N SER A 114 -21.81 -16.56 -4.28
CA SER A 114 -21.16 -15.25 -4.38
C SER A 114 -19.63 -15.41 -4.28
N PRO A 115 -18.83 -14.60 -5.02
CA PRO A 115 -17.38 -14.61 -4.90
C PRO A 115 -16.90 -14.30 -3.47
N ALA A 116 -15.80 -14.94 -3.07
CA ALA A 116 -15.21 -14.74 -1.75
C ALA A 116 -14.42 -13.41 -1.69
N ARG A 117 -14.68 -12.62 -0.64
CA ARG A 117 -14.06 -11.29 -0.46
C ARG A 117 -12.79 -11.30 0.41
N GLU A 118 -12.52 -12.40 1.10
CA GLU A 118 -11.43 -12.51 2.09
C GLU A 118 -10.06 -12.03 1.59
N GLY A 119 -9.75 -12.27 0.30
CA GLY A 119 -8.51 -11.80 -0.31
C GLY A 119 -8.38 -10.27 -0.35
N ILE A 120 -9.47 -9.56 -0.70
CA ILE A 120 -9.51 -8.09 -0.69
C ILE A 120 -9.35 -7.58 0.75
N ASP A 121 -10.10 -8.15 1.69
CA ASP A 121 -10.13 -7.69 3.07
C ASP A 121 -8.77 -7.89 3.75
N THR A 122 -8.11 -9.01 3.49
CA THR A 122 -6.74 -9.26 3.98
C THR A 122 -5.75 -8.29 3.35
N ALA A 123 -5.80 -8.09 2.03
CA ALA A 123 -4.86 -7.22 1.33
C ALA A 123 -4.98 -5.75 1.75
N VAL A 124 -6.21 -5.26 1.97
CA VAL A 124 -6.42 -3.87 2.40
C VAL A 124 -6.00 -3.65 3.85
N GLU A 125 -6.24 -4.62 4.75
CA GLU A 125 -5.75 -4.53 6.14
C GLU A 125 -4.22 -4.57 6.21
N MET A 126 -3.58 -5.42 5.41
CA MET A 126 -2.11 -5.40 5.26
C MET A 126 -1.60 -4.03 4.81
N LEU A 127 -2.27 -3.41 3.84
CA LEU A 127 -1.90 -2.09 3.36
C LEU A 127 -2.04 -1.03 4.47
N VAL A 128 -3.13 -1.04 5.24
CA VAL A 128 -3.35 -0.12 6.37
C VAL A 128 -2.28 -0.27 7.44
N VAL A 129 -1.87 -1.51 7.76
CA VAL A 129 -0.83 -1.78 8.77
C VAL A 129 0.54 -1.27 8.32
N LEU A 130 0.88 -1.40 7.03
CA LEU A 130 2.19 -1.02 6.49
C LEU A 130 2.34 0.48 6.19
N THR A 131 1.22 1.20 6.06
CA THR A 131 1.22 2.61 5.68
C THR A 131 1.16 3.54 6.90
N ASN A 132 1.66 4.76 6.74
CA ASN A 132 1.63 5.81 7.76
C ASN A 132 1.30 7.17 7.11
N GLY A 133 0.84 8.14 7.92
CA GLY A 133 0.54 9.49 7.44
C GLY A 133 -0.51 9.50 6.32
N ASP A 134 -0.22 10.21 5.24
CA ASP A 134 -1.15 10.35 4.11
C ASP A 134 -1.42 9.03 3.38
N ASP A 135 -0.42 8.15 3.25
CA ASP A 135 -0.63 6.83 2.62
C ASP A 135 -1.62 5.98 3.44
N ARG A 136 -1.60 6.12 4.77
CA ARG A 136 -2.55 5.43 5.65
C ARG A 136 -3.97 5.99 5.51
N ARG A 137 -4.11 7.31 5.38
CA ARG A 137 -5.42 7.93 5.11
C ARG A 137 -6.02 7.39 3.81
N VAL A 138 -5.21 7.24 2.76
CA VAL A 138 -5.65 6.63 1.49
C VAL A 138 -6.05 5.17 1.70
N ALA A 139 -5.25 4.38 2.41
CA ALA A 139 -5.53 2.96 2.68
C ALA A 139 -6.83 2.76 3.48
N GLU A 140 -7.04 3.55 4.53
CA GLU A 140 -8.24 3.52 5.35
C GLU A 140 -9.48 3.91 4.53
N ARG A 141 -9.39 4.97 3.72
CA ARG A 141 -10.50 5.35 2.83
C ARG A 141 -10.77 4.28 1.78
N CYS A 142 -9.74 3.64 1.24
CA CYS A 142 -9.90 2.55 0.29
C CYS A 142 -10.64 1.37 0.91
N ARG A 143 -10.31 1.00 2.16
CA ARG A 143 -11.01 -0.03 2.92
C ARG A 143 -12.49 0.29 3.07
N GLU A 144 -12.83 1.52 3.47
CA GLU A 144 -14.22 1.96 3.63
C GLU A 144 -15.00 1.81 2.31
N VAL A 145 -14.45 2.34 1.20
CA VAL A 145 -15.12 2.25 -0.11
C VAL A 145 -15.30 0.79 -0.54
N LEU A 146 -14.26 -0.05 -0.41
CA LEU A 146 -14.36 -1.47 -0.74
C LEU A 146 -15.39 -2.21 0.13
N TYR A 147 -15.56 -1.79 1.38
CA TYR A 147 -16.58 -2.31 2.28
C TYR A 147 -17.99 -1.89 1.88
N GLU A 148 -18.20 -0.60 1.64
CA GLU A 148 -19.50 -0.05 1.23
C GLU A 148 -19.96 -0.62 -0.11
N LEU A 149 -19.03 -0.82 -1.07
CA LEU A 149 -19.34 -1.43 -2.36
C LEU A 149 -19.94 -2.83 -2.22
N ASN A 150 -19.63 -3.59 -1.16
CA ASN A 150 -20.17 -4.93 -0.95
C ASN A 150 -21.70 -4.95 -0.75
N PHE A 151 -22.28 -3.83 -0.30
CA PHE A 151 -23.72 -3.74 -0.02
C PHE A 151 -24.54 -3.27 -1.21
N LEU A 152 -23.89 -2.90 -2.33
CA LEU A 152 -24.60 -2.48 -3.52
C LEU A 152 -25.37 -3.66 -4.13
N LYS A 153 -26.70 -3.54 -4.21
CA LYS A 153 -27.59 -4.59 -4.72
C LYS A 153 -27.52 -4.76 -6.24
N ASP A 154 -27.17 -3.69 -6.95
CA ASP A 154 -26.94 -3.75 -8.39
C ASP A 154 -25.57 -4.39 -8.67
N PHE A 155 -25.62 -5.68 -9.01
CA PHE A 155 -24.45 -6.49 -9.28
C PHE A 155 -23.61 -5.99 -10.48
N GLU A 156 -24.24 -5.40 -11.50
CA GLU A 156 -23.52 -4.87 -12.66
C GLU A 156 -22.81 -3.57 -12.30
N ALA A 157 -23.48 -2.66 -11.59
CA ALA A 157 -22.90 -1.43 -11.09
C ALA A 157 -21.74 -1.71 -10.11
N GLN A 158 -21.93 -2.65 -9.18
CA GLN A 158 -20.93 -3.03 -8.20
C GLN A 158 -19.62 -3.51 -8.86
N ARG A 159 -19.74 -4.35 -9.89
CA ARG A 159 -18.60 -4.79 -10.70
C ARG A 159 -17.85 -3.61 -11.35
N VAL A 160 -18.58 -2.64 -11.87
CA VAL A 160 -18.00 -1.44 -12.50
C VAL A 160 -17.22 -0.62 -11.46
N GLU A 161 -17.78 -0.44 -10.27
CA GLU A 161 -17.15 0.36 -9.22
C GLU A 161 -15.94 -0.31 -8.57
N TYR A 162 -15.92 -1.64 -8.40
CA TYR A 162 -14.66 -2.35 -8.07
C TYR A 162 -13.58 -2.11 -9.14
N GLY A 163 -13.98 -2.08 -10.41
CA GLY A 163 -13.10 -1.69 -11.50
C GLY A 163 -12.57 -0.25 -11.37
N SER A 164 -13.39 0.68 -10.89
CA SER A 164 -13.01 2.08 -10.61
C SER A 164 -11.99 2.17 -9.49
N VAL A 165 -12.21 1.47 -8.37
CA VAL A 165 -11.26 1.41 -7.25
C VAL A 165 -9.90 0.92 -7.71
N ARG A 166 -9.86 -0.16 -8.50
CA ARG A 166 -8.60 -0.68 -9.06
C ARG A 166 -7.84 0.38 -9.85
N ARG A 167 -8.53 1.17 -10.68
CA ARG A 167 -7.86 2.21 -11.50
C ARG A 167 -7.32 3.34 -10.66
N VAL A 168 -8.05 3.76 -9.62
CA VAL A 168 -7.57 4.74 -8.64
C VAL A 168 -6.31 4.23 -7.94
N LEU A 169 -6.30 2.98 -7.48
CA LEU A 169 -5.13 2.35 -6.85
C LEU A 169 -3.93 2.26 -7.80
N VAL A 170 -4.16 1.91 -9.08
CA VAL A 170 -3.09 1.89 -10.10
C VAL A 170 -2.50 3.28 -10.32
N ALA A 171 -3.34 4.32 -10.40
CA ALA A 171 -2.89 5.70 -10.57
C ALA A 171 -2.10 6.21 -9.36
N TRP A 172 -2.57 5.88 -8.15
CA TRP A 172 -1.90 6.21 -6.89
C TRP A 172 -0.54 5.51 -6.79
N ARG A 173 -0.47 4.20 -7.03
CA ARG A 173 0.79 3.43 -7.08
C ARG A 173 1.78 4.01 -8.09
N ALA A 174 1.29 4.41 -9.27
CA ALA A 174 2.10 5.04 -10.30
C ALA A 174 2.52 6.48 -9.97
N ARG A 175 2.15 7.00 -8.79
CA ARG A 175 2.41 8.37 -8.32
C ARG A 175 1.92 9.45 -9.27
N LYS A 176 0.86 9.14 -10.02
CA LYS A 176 0.19 10.13 -10.87
C LYS A 176 -0.68 11.08 -10.06
N ARG A 177 -0.93 10.75 -8.78
CA ARG A 177 -1.79 11.48 -7.85
C ARG A 177 -1.16 11.52 -6.46
N ASP A 178 -1.41 12.61 -5.77
CA ASP A 178 -1.17 12.70 -4.32
C ASP A 178 -2.32 12.04 -3.54
N ALA A 179 -2.19 12.06 -2.22
CA ALA A 179 -3.16 11.41 -1.33
C ALA A 179 -4.54 12.09 -1.40
N ASP A 180 -4.60 13.41 -1.39
CA ASP A 180 -5.88 14.14 -1.38
C ASP A 180 -6.64 13.93 -2.70
N ALA A 181 -5.97 13.97 -3.85
CA ALA A 181 -6.60 13.64 -5.13
C ALA A 181 -7.03 12.17 -5.20
N THR A 182 -6.28 11.26 -4.57
CA THR A 182 -6.67 9.84 -4.50
C THR A 182 -7.91 9.64 -3.64
N ILE A 183 -7.97 10.29 -2.47
CA ILE A 183 -9.12 10.28 -1.57
C ILE A 183 -10.36 10.86 -2.26
N ALA A 184 -10.24 12.02 -2.92
CA ALA A 184 -11.35 12.63 -3.65
C ALA A 184 -11.92 11.69 -4.73
N ASN A 185 -11.06 10.95 -5.45
CA ASN A 185 -11.53 9.96 -6.42
C ASN A 185 -12.22 8.76 -5.77
N LEU A 186 -11.78 8.33 -4.59
CA LEU A 186 -12.47 7.29 -3.81
C LEU A 186 -13.82 7.79 -3.28
N GLU A 187 -13.92 9.05 -2.89
CA GLU A 187 -15.18 9.71 -2.51
C GLU A 187 -16.16 9.78 -3.68
N THR A 188 -15.70 10.09 -4.89
CA THR A 188 -16.54 10.02 -6.09
C THR A 188 -17.14 8.62 -6.29
N ILE A 189 -16.37 7.55 -6.03
CA ILE A 189 -16.89 6.18 -6.15
C ILE A 189 -17.97 5.89 -5.09
N ASP A 190 -17.75 6.32 -3.84
CA ASP A 190 -18.74 6.18 -2.78
C ASP A 190 -20.02 6.98 -3.08
N GLU A 191 -19.89 8.19 -3.64
CA GLU A 191 -21.03 9.01 -4.05
C GLU A 191 -21.82 8.36 -5.19
N ARG A 192 -21.13 7.85 -6.22
CA ARG A 192 -21.76 7.10 -7.31
C ARG A 192 -22.54 5.90 -6.76
N ARG A 193 -21.94 5.13 -5.85
CA ARG A 193 -22.61 4.02 -5.16
C ARG A 193 -23.87 4.50 -4.44
N ARG A 194 -23.81 5.59 -3.66
CA ARG A 194 -24.96 6.12 -2.91
C ARG A 194 -26.10 6.52 -3.84
N ILE A 195 -25.82 7.22 -4.94
CA ILE A 195 -26.84 7.62 -5.91
C ILE A 195 -27.50 6.38 -6.53
N ILE A 196 -26.71 5.38 -6.92
CA ILE A 196 -27.21 4.11 -7.49
C ILE A 196 -28.07 3.34 -6.49
N GLU A 197 -27.62 3.24 -5.23
CA GLU A 197 -28.32 2.50 -4.18
C GLU A 197 -29.64 3.17 -3.77
N THR A 198 -29.66 4.50 -3.69
CA THR A 198 -30.85 5.28 -3.32
C THR A 198 -31.82 5.47 -4.47
N GLY A 199 -31.37 5.27 -5.73
CA GLY A 199 -32.15 5.58 -6.92
C GLY A 199 -32.47 7.06 -7.05
N SER A 200 -31.59 7.95 -6.56
CA SER A 200 -31.77 9.40 -6.66
C SER A 200 -31.76 9.86 -8.12
N ASP A 201 -32.51 10.93 -8.42
CA ASP A 201 -32.49 11.63 -9.70
C ASP A 201 -31.25 12.53 -9.88
N ASP A 202 -30.39 12.61 -8.86
CA ASP A 202 -29.14 13.37 -8.91
C ASP A 202 -28.22 12.87 -10.04
N PRO A 203 -27.54 13.76 -10.77
CA PRO A 203 -26.62 13.35 -11.82
C PRO A 203 -25.46 12.54 -11.23
N ILE A 204 -25.31 11.30 -11.69
CA ILE A 204 -24.19 10.43 -11.29
C ILE A 204 -22.88 11.07 -11.79
N PRO A 205 -21.94 11.43 -10.90
CA PRO A 205 -20.69 12.06 -11.30
C PRO A 205 -19.83 11.08 -12.11
N ASP A 206 -18.98 11.59 -13.00
CA ASP A 206 -18.14 10.76 -13.87
C ASP A 206 -17.25 9.79 -13.09
N ALA A 207 -17.09 8.57 -13.63
CA ALA A 207 -16.24 7.57 -13.00
C ALA A 207 -14.78 8.02 -13.03
N PRO A 208 -14.03 7.89 -11.93
CA PRO A 208 -12.62 8.25 -11.91
C PRO A 208 -11.82 7.31 -12.82
N GLU A 209 -10.81 7.89 -13.49
CA GLU A 209 -9.95 7.19 -14.45
C GLU A 209 -10.77 6.41 -15.49
N PRO A 210 -11.59 7.07 -16.33
CA PRO A 210 -12.41 6.37 -17.30
C PRO A 210 -11.54 5.54 -18.25
N TYR A 211 -11.98 4.32 -18.56
CA TYR A 211 -11.28 3.46 -19.51
C TYR A 211 -11.41 4.07 -20.91
N LYS A 212 -10.39 4.80 -21.37
CA LYS A 212 -10.26 5.10 -22.80
C LYS A 212 -9.96 3.80 -23.52
N ARG A 213 -10.92 3.29 -24.29
CA ARG A 213 -10.62 2.23 -25.26
C ARG A 213 -9.56 2.80 -26.20
N ALA A 214 -8.52 2.01 -26.49
CA ALA A 214 -7.38 2.42 -27.34
C ALA A 214 -7.74 2.70 -28.82
N SER A 215 -9.02 2.93 -29.12
CA SER A 215 -9.58 3.19 -30.45
C SER A 215 -10.26 4.56 -30.56
N GLU A 216 -10.00 5.47 -29.61
CA GLU A 216 -10.33 6.90 -29.67
C GLU A 216 -9.06 7.75 -29.69
#